data_AF-A0A2R6JCI2-F1
#
_entry.id   AF-A0A2R6JCI2-F1
#
_cell.length_a   1.000
_cell.length_b   1.000
_cell.length_c   1.000
_cell.angle_alpha   90.00
_cell.angle_beta   90.00
_cell.angle_gamma   90.00
#
_symmetry.space_group_name_H-M   'P 1'
#
loop_
_entity.id
_entity.type
_entity.pdbx_description
1 polymer ?
#
loop_
_entity_poly.entity_id
_entity_poly.type
_entity_poly.pdbx_seq_one_letter_code
_entity_poly.pdbx_strand_id
1 'polypeptide(L)'
;MTVRHPECWIIEVSSETDAGILGRGVYHTDDRRANSHVTLFGDRQAALGEAVDVARASGHTFSVAEMTHDHEHEVPVAPGKPRRELLVEHDPTKQVSDAFMSRGFVYGAPVDIRNGVEHWTLLTHNDRQTIRTALDEVRDLEAATVELVGISEVDSRAGVGTLPLSRLSSGQREMFQLARRRGYYSHPKEATAADLAAELDVTTSTVHEHLHKAEGKLLDLS
;
A
#
# COMPACT_ATOMS: atom_id res chain seq x y z
N MET A 1 2.68 -8.03 1.39
CA MET A 1 3.87 -8.12 2.26
C MET A 1 4.19 -6.73 2.78
N THR A 2 4.94 -6.63 3.87
CA THR A 2 5.47 -5.35 4.38
C THR A 2 6.97 -5.30 4.17
N VAL A 3 7.49 -4.12 3.85
CA VAL A 3 8.91 -3.90 3.61
C VAL A 3 9.36 -2.63 4.34
N ARG A 4 10.54 -2.71 4.95
CA ARG A 4 11.29 -1.57 5.48
C ARG A 4 12.74 -1.72 5.06
N HIS A 5 13.32 -0.68 4.47
CA HIS A 5 14.73 -0.66 4.09
C HIS A 5 15.33 0.72 4.39
N PRO A 6 16.65 0.80 4.62
CA PRO A 6 17.30 2.07 4.95
C PRO A 6 17.36 3.01 3.73
N GLU A 7 17.62 4.29 4.00
CA GLU A 7 17.94 5.31 2.99
C GLU A 7 16.85 5.55 1.92
N CYS A 8 15.62 5.14 2.19
CA CYS A 8 14.47 5.40 1.31
C CYS A 8 13.75 6.67 1.73
N TRP A 9 13.72 7.64 0.83
CA TRP A 9 13.04 8.91 1.06
C TRP A 9 11.53 8.74 1.37
N ILE A 10 10.87 7.73 0.79
CA ILE A 10 9.44 7.47 1.01
C ILE A 10 9.19 6.96 2.43
N ILE A 11 10.07 6.08 2.91
CA ILE A 11 10.03 5.57 4.29
C ILE A 11 10.32 6.71 5.28
N GLU A 12 11.33 7.54 5.02
CA GLU A 12 11.67 8.72 5.81
C GLU A 12 10.46 9.66 5.94
N VAL A 13 9.91 10.14 4.82
CA VAL A 13 8.76 11.06 4.79
C VAL A 13 7.54 10.49 5.53
N SER A 14 7.20 9.22 5.28
CA SER A 14 6.06 8.58 5.93
C SER A 14 6.28 8.23 7.40
N SER A 15 7.53 8.30 7.89
CA SER A 15 7.87 8.07 9.30
C SER A 15 7.92 9.37 10.11
N GLU A 16 8.28 10.47 9.46
CA GLU A 16 8.41 11.79 10.08
C GLU A 16 7.12 12.63 10.01
N THR A 17 6.14 12.18 9.22
CA THR A 17 4.89 12.93 9.01
C THR A 17 3.66 12.05 9.13
N ASP A 18 2.52 12.68 9.41
CA ASP A 18 1.20 12.03 9.43
C ASP A 18 0.65 11.73 8.01
N ALA A 19 1.43 11.98 6.96
CA ALA A 19 0.99 11.77 5.57
C ALA A 19 1.13 10.29 5.18
N GLY A 20 0.09 9.76 4.55
CA GLY A 20 0.19 8.51 3.80
C GLY A 20 0.70 8.77 2.39
N ILE A 21 1.41 7.80 1.82
CA ILE A 21 1.97 7.88 0.47
C ILE A 21 1.49 6.68 -0.35
N LEU A 22 1.03 6.95 -1.58
CA LEU A 22 0.77 5.92 -2.57
C LEU A 22 1.83 5.98 -3.67
N GLY A 23 2.69 4.97 -3.73
CA GLY A 23 3.66 4.80 -4.81
C GLY A 23 3.01 4.19 -6.05
N ARG A 24 3.03 4.90 -7.18
CA ARG A 24 2.45 4.41 -8.45
C ARG A 24 3.45 3.61 -9.27
N GLY A 25 4.73 3.93 -9.14
CA GLY A 25 5.81 3.26 -9.84
C GLY A 25 7.09 4.09 -9.78
N VAL A 26 8.19 3.41 -10.09
CA VAL A 26 9.53 3.97 -10.23
C VAL A 26 9.93 3.81 -11.69
N TYR A 27 10.33 4.91 -12.32
CA TYR A 27 10.70 4.97 -13.74
C TYR A 27 12.16 5.37 -13.83
N HIS A 28 13.00 4.43 -14.25
CA HIS A 28 14.43 4.70 -14.42
C HIS A 28 14.63 5.63 -15.61
N THR A 29 15.36 6.72 -15.39
CA THR A 29 15.80 7.61 -16.47
C THR A 29 17.23 7.27 -16.90
N ASP A 30 18.07 6.84 -15.96
CA ASP A 30 19.40 6.29 -16.20
C ASP A 30 19.85 5.42 -14.99
N ASP A 31 21.09 4.95 -14.99
CA ASP A 31 21.64 4.08 -13.92
C ASP A 31 21.76 4.79 -12.55
N ARG A 32 21.65 6.11 -12.51
CA ARG A 32 21.86 6.94 -11.31
C ARG A 32 20.62 7.73 -10.90
N ARG A 33 19.60 7.81 -11.75
CA ARG A 33 18.40 8.61 -11.56
C ARG A 33 17.16 7.82 -11.95
N ALA A 34 16.20 7.81 -11.03
CA ALA A 34 14.85 7.37 -11.30
C ALA A 34 13.83 8.40 -10.81
N ASN A 35 12.67 8.38 -11.45
CA ASN A 35 11.53 9.19 -11.09
C ASN A 35 10.47 8.31 -10.41
N SER A 36 10.14 8.63 -9.18
CA SER A 36 8.98 8.09 -8.48
C SER A 36 7.78 9.00 -8.69
N HIS A 37 6.68 8.43 -9.17
CA HIS A 37 5.38 9.10 -9.16
C HIS A 37 4.60 8.67 -7.92
N VAL A 38 4.33 9.62 -7.02
CA VAL A 38 3.61 9.33 -5.78
C VAL A 38 2.43 10.26 -5.59
N THR A 39 1.46 9.81 -4.79
CA THR A 39 0.37 10.63 -4.28
C THR A 39 0.46 10.69 -2.76
N LEU A 40 0.68 11.87 -2.21
CA LEU A 40 0.52 12.13 -0.77
C LEU A 40 -0.96 12.32 -0.45
N PHE A 41 -1.40 11.78 0.67
CA PHE A 41 -2.76 11.97 1.19
C PHE A 41 -2.74 12.03 2.72
N GLY A 42 -3.69 12.76 3.30
CA GLY A 42 -3.76 12.94 4.75
C GLY A 42 -5.05 13.61 5.16
N ASP A 43 -5.20 13.91 6.44
CA ASP A 43 -6.41 14.58 6.96
C ASP A 43 -6.31 16.10 6.90
N ARG A 44 -5.08 16.64 6.87
CA ARG A 44 -4.81 18.08 6.92
C ARG A 44 -3.93 18.50 5.74
N GLN A 45 -4.25 19.63 5.11
CA GLN A 45 -3.38 20.26 4.09
C GLN A 45 -1.98 20.57 4.65
N ALA A 46 -1.89 20.97 5.93
CA ALA A 46 -0.62 21.22 6.61
C ALA A 46 0.28 19.97 6.66
N ALA A 47 -0.29 18.79 6.92
CA ALA A 47 0.48 17.54 6.92
C ALA A 47 1.06 17.20 5.54
N LEU A 48 0.36 17.58 4.46
CA LEU A 48 0.91 17.41 3.10
C LEU A 48 2.05 18.39 2.82
N GLY A 49 1.96 19.62 3.33
CA GLY A 49 3.05 20.59 3.25
C GLY A 49 4.30 20.11 3.98
N GLU A 50 4.13 19.66 5.22
CA GLU A 50 5.19 19.06 6.04
C GLU A 50 5.86 17.88 5.31
N ALA A 51 5.08 16.98 4.72
CA ALA A 51 5.60 15.84 3.96
C ALA A 51 6.39 16.25 2.71
N VAL A 52 5.96 17.29 2.00
CA VAL A 52 6.72 17.84 0.85
C VAL A 52 8.04 18.46 1.32
N ASP A 53 8.03 19.17 2.45
CA ASP A 53 9.22 19.80 2.99
C ASP A 53 10.24 18.77 3.47
N VAL A 54 9.80 17.69 4.14
CA VAL A 54 10.66 16.55 4.49
C VAL A 54 11.20 15.88 3.23
N ALA A 55 10.37 15.65 2.20
CA ALA A 55 10.82 15.06 0.95
C ALA A 55 11.91 15.90 0.26
N ARG A 56 11.79 17.24 0.32
CA ARG A 56 12.79 18.18 -0.24
C ARG A 56 14.07 18.27 0.59
N ALA A 57 13.97 18.07 1.90
CA ALA A 57 15.10 18.12 2.82
C ALA A 57 15.85 16.79 2.92
N SER A 58 15.21 15.68 2.53
CA SER A 58 15.80 14.34 2.53
C SER A 58 17.11 14.30 1.74
N GLY A 59 18.13 13.67 2.33
CA GLY A 59 19.40 13.39 1.65
C GLY A 59 19.29 12.34 0.53
N HIS A 60 18.10 11.77 0.32
CA HIS A 60 17.84 10.68 -0.62
C HIS A 60 17.01 11.11 -1.84
N THR A 61 16.68 12.40 -1.97
CA THR A 61 16.04 12.97 -3.16
C THR A 61 16.99 13.92 -3.88
N PHE A 62 16.91 13.97 -5.21
CA PHE A 62 17.61 14.94 -6.04
C PHE A 62 16.72 16.14 -6.36
N SER A 63 15.44 15.89 -6.64
CA SER A 63 14.45 16.94 -6.89
C SER A 63 13.04 16.46 -6.54
N VAL A 64 12.19 17.40 -6.10
CA VAL A 64 10.78 17.14 -5.76
C VAL A 64 9.93 18.19 -6.46
N ALA A 65 9.13 17.75 -7.43
CA ALA A 65 8.20 18.57 -8.17
C ALA A 65 6.76 18.26 -7.74
N GLU A 66 6.01 19.31 -7.39
CA GLU A 66 4.56 19.20 -7.20
C GLU A 66 3.88 19.27 -8.56
N MET A 67 3.06 18.28 -8.87
CA MET A 67 2.33 18.25 -10.12
C MET A 67 1.07 19.10 -9.97
N THR A 68 1.04 20.24 -10.66
CA THR A 68 -0.17 21.03 -10.87
C THR A 68 -0.82 20.60 -12.18
N HIS A 69 -1.86 19.74 -12.15
CA HIS A 69 -3.09 19.84 -12.96
C HIS A 69 -4.00 18.60 -12.88
N ASP A 70 -5.26 18.86 -12.50
CA ASP A 70 -6.56 18.56 -13.14
C ASP A 70 -6.86 17.26 -13.92
N HIS A 71 -6.02 16.21 -13.87
CA HIS A 71 -6.38 14.95 -14.50
C HIS A 71 -6.99 13.94 -13.52
N GLU A 72 -8.28 13.70 -13.74
CA GLU A 72 -9.15 12.64 -13.20
C GLU A 72 -8.59 11.22 -13.43
N HIS A 73 -7.42 10.90 -12.89
CA HIS A 73 -7.07 9.51 -12.67
C HIS A 73 -7.45 9.19 -11.22
N GLU A 74 -8.62 8.58 -11.08
CA GLU A 74 -9.24 8.10 -9.84
C GLU A 74 -8.31 7.14 -9.09
N VAL A 75 -7.36 7.69 -8.34
CA VAL A 75 -6.87 7.00 -7.16
C VAL A 75 -7.94 7.18 -6.09
N PRO A 76 -8.49 6.11 -5.51
CA PRO A 76 -9.45 6.22 -4.43
C PRO A 76 -8.73 6.60 -3.13
N VAL A 77 -8.32 7.87 -3.04
CA VAL A 77 -8.24 8.53 -1.74
C VAL A 77 -9.68 8.72 -1.28
N ALA A 78 -9.97 8.46 0.00
CA ALA A 78 -11.31 8.68 0.53
C ALA A 78 -11.84 10.06 0.08
N PRO A 79 -13.04 10.15 -0.52
CA PRO A 79 -13.59 11.41 -1.00
C PRO A 79 -13.50 12.49 0.07
N GLY A 80 -12.93 13.65 -0.26
CA GLY A 80 -12.81 14.81 0.63
C GLY A 80 -11.50 14.94 1.42
N LYS A 81 -10.61 13.95 1.42
CA LYS A 81 -9.28 14.12 2.02
C LYS A 81 -8.34 14.92 1.10
N PRO A 82 -7.55 15.86 1.62
CA PRO A 82 -6.54 16.55 0.83
C PRO A 82 -5.53 15.55 0.25
N ARG A 83 -5.11 15.82 -0.99
CA ARG A 83 -4.10 15.04 -1.72
C ARG A 83 -3.14 15.95 -2.46
N ARG A 84 -1.93 15.45 -2.73
CA ARG A 84 -0.92 16.16 -3.53
C ARG A 84 -0.11 15.15 -4.34
N GLU A 85 -0.02 15.37 -5.64
CA GLU A 85 0.77 14.52 -6.53
C GLU A 85 2.19 15.07 -6.64
N LEU A 86 3.17 14.18 -6.51
CA LEU A 86 4.58 14.50 -6.61
C LEU A 86 5.25 13.64 -7.68
N LEU A 87 6.16 14.29 -8.40
CA LEU A 87 7.20 13.62 -9.17
C LEU A 87 8.52 13.85 -8.42
N VAL A 88 9.14 12.76 -7.95
CA VAL A 88 10.35 12.81 -7.15
C VAL A 88 11.47 12.10 -7.88
N GLU A 89 12.55 12.83 -8.13
CA GLU A 89 13.78 12.27 -8.67
C GLU A 89 14.68 11.82 -7.52
N HIS A 90 15.20 10.60 -7.59
CA HIS A 90 16.02 10.00 -6.54
C HIS A 90 17.01 8.98 -7.12
N ASP A 91 17.89 8.46 -6.26
CA ASP A 91 18.79 7.37 -6.60
C ASP A 91 17.99 6.06 -6.70
N PRO A 92 18.01 5.33 -7.84
CA PRO A 92 17.27 4.09 -8.01
C PRO A 92 17.73 2.98 -7.04
N THR A 93 19.00 3.01 -6.61
CA THR A 93 19.56 2.00 -5.68
C THR A 93 19.02 2.13 -4.27
N LYS A 94 18.27 3.20 -3.98
CA LYS A 94 17.65 3.44 -2.68
C LYS A 94 16.18 3.02 -2.64
N GLN A 95 15.69 2.35 -3.68
CA GLN A 95 14.34 1.79 -3.76
C GLN A 95 14.38 0.27 -3.92
N VAL A 96 13.61 -0.43 -3.10
CA VAL A 96 13.51 -1.90 -3.16
C VAL A 96 12.76 -2.41 -4.41
N SER A 97 12.12 -1.51 -5.17
CA SER A 97 11.31 -1.86 -6.34
C SER A 97 12.08 -2.67 -7.37
N ASP A 98 13.31 -2.26 -7.67
CA ASP A 98 14.12 -2.92 -8.71
C ASP A 98 14.54 -4.33 -8.28
N ALA A 99 14.84 -4.51 -6.99
CA ALA A 99 15.17 -5.81 -6.41
C ALA A 99 14.02 -6.82 -6.56
N PHE A 100 12.76 -6.36 -6.52
CA PHE A 100 11.60 -7.19 -6.84
C PHE A 100 11.43 -7.41 -8.34
N MET A 101 11.47 -6.35 -9.16
CA MET A 101 11.20 -6.47 -10.60
C MET A 101 12.22 -7.36 -11.31
N SER A 102 13.51 -7.24 -10.96
CA SER A 102 14.60 -8.08 -11.47
C SER A 102 14.44 -9.58 -11.15
N ARG A 103 13.60 -9.94 -10.18
CA ARG A 103 13.30 -11.32 -9.77
C ARG A 103 11.98 -11.86 -10.31
N GLY A 104 11.38 -11.16 -11.28
CA GLY A 104 10.15 -11.61 -11.93
C GLY A 104 8.88 -11.37 -11.12
N PHE A 105 8.93 -10.41 -10.18
CA PHE A 105 7.71 -9.84 -9.60
C PHE A 105 7.24 -8.66 -10.45
N VAL A 106 5.94 -8.40 -10.45
CA VAL A 106 5.34 -7.17 -10.99
C VAL A 106 4.39 -6.56 -9.97
N TYR A 107 4.13 -5.26 -10.08
CA TYR A 107 3.14 -4.59 -9.24
C TYR A 107 1.74 -5.20 -9.45
N GLY A 108 1.12 -5.65 -8.35
CA GLY A 108 -0.29 -6.06 -8.35
C GLY A 108 -1.25 -4.95 -7.92
N ALA A 109 -0.72 -3.91 -7.26
CA ALA A 109 -1.43 -2.70 -6.85
C ALA A 109 -0.41 -1.58 -6.57
N PRO A 110 -0.84 -0.31 -6.50
CA PRO A 110 0.00 0.76 -5.95
C PRO A 110 0.53 0.40 -4.56
N VAL A 111 1.75 0.83 -4.26
CA VAL A 111 2.39 0.57 -2.97
C VAL A 111 1.82 1.57 -1.95
N ASP A 112 1.35 1.06 -0.81
CA ASP A 112 0.80 1.90 0.27
C ASP A 112 1.85 2.06 1.37
N ILE A 113 2.36 3.27 1.55
CA ILE A 113 3.42 3.57 2.52
C ILE A 113 2.83 4.41 3.65
N ARG A 114 2.95 3.89 4.88
CA ARG A 114 2.52 4.56 6.11
C ARG A 114 3.45 4.21 7.26
N ASN A 115 3.73 5.17 8.13
CA ASN A 115 4.51 4.97 9.35
C ASN A 115 5.89 4.33 9.09
N GLY A 116 6.53 4.70 7.98
CA GLY A 116 7.81 4.14 7.55
C GLY A 116 7.75 2.68 7.12
N VAL A 117 6.59 2.15 6.76
CA VAL A 117 6.42 0.77 6.27
C VAL A 117 5.72 0.78 4.92
N GLU A 118 6.32 0.10 3.95
CA GLU A 118 5.77 -0.08 2.63
C GLU A 118 4.94 -1.36 2.56
N HIS A 119 3.71 -1.26 2.05
CA HIS A 119 2.79 -2.38 1.89
C HIS A 119 2.70 -2.76 0.42
N TRP A 120 3.32 -3.88 0.09
CA TRP A 120 3.47 -4.34 -1.29
C TRP A 120 2.48 -5.45 -1.62
N THR A 121 1.83 -5.31 -2.78
CA THR A 121 1.12 -6.40 -3.46
C THR A 121 1.84 -6.69 -4.76
N LEU A 122 2.43 -7.87 -4.86
CA LEU A 122 3.18 -8.31 -6.03
C LEU A 122 2.50 -9.51 -6.69
N LEU A 123 2.58 -9.58 -8.01
CA LEU A 123 2.18 -10.73 -8.81
C LEU A 123 3.43 -11.40 -9.37
N THR A 124 3.39 -12.72 -9.51
CA THR A 124 4.47 -13.49 -10.11
C THR A 124 3.96 -14.84 -10.59
N HIS A 125 4.67 -15.43 -11.55
CA HIS A 125 4.48 -16.82 -11.98
C HIS A 125 5.37 -17.81 -11.22
N ASN A 126 6.22 -17.31 -10.31
CA ASN A 126 7.12 -18.12 -9.52
C ASN A 126 6.35 -19.02 -8.53
N ASP A 127 6.86 -20.22 -8.30
CA ASP A 127 6.35 -21.11 -7.26
C ASP A 127 6.71 -20.60 -5.84
N ARG A 128 6.09 -21.18 -4.82
CA ARG A 128 6.28 -20.76 -3.42
C ARG A 128 7.74 -20.84 -2.95
N GLN A 129 8.52 -21.80 -3.44
CA GLN A 129 9.93 -21.93 -3.05
C GLN A 129 10.76 -20.83 -3.69
N THR A 130 10.58 -20.60 -5.00
CA THR A 130 11.24 -19.54 -5.75
C THR A 130 10.92 -18.16 -5.17
N ILE A 131 9.66 -17.92 -4.77
CA ILE A 131 9.25 -16.69 -4.07
C ILE A 131 10.04 -16.50 -2.78
N ARG A 132 10.14 -17.52 -1.93
CA ARG A 132 10.85 -17.41 -0.64
C ARG A 132 12.32 -17.09 -0.84
N THR A 133 13.00 -17.82 -1.73
CA THR A 133 14.40 -17.54 -2.08
C THR A 133 14.59 -16.11 -2.57
N ALA A 134 13.72 -15.66 -3.48
CA ALA A 134 13.79 -14.30 -4.01
C ALA A 134 13.60 -13.24 -2.91
N LEU A 135 12.70 -13.45 -1.95
CA LEU A 135 12.53 -12.54 -0.81
C LEU A 135 13.71 -12.57 0.16
N ASP A 136 14.32 -13.74 0.38
CA ASP A 136 15.54 -13.87 1.20
C ASP A 136 16.71 -13.10 0.58
N GLU A 137 16.91 -13.22 -0.73
CA GLU A 137 17.94 -12.44 -1.43
C GLU A 137 17.69 -10.92 -1.35
N VAL A 138 16.43 -10.47 -1.43
CA VAL A 138 16.10 -9.04 -1.28
C VAL A 138 16.42 -8.56 0.13
N ARG A 139 16.14 -9.38 1.16
CA ARG A 139 16.50 -9.03 2.55
C ARG A 139 18.01 -8.82 2.71
N ASP A 140 18.80 -9.70 2.09
CA ASP A 140 20.26 -9.66 2.19
C ASP A 140 20.88 -8.50 1.39
N LEU A 141 20.42 -8.25 0.17
CA LEU A 141 20.99 -7.24 -0.72
C LEU A 141 20.64 -5.81 -0.30
N GLU A 142 19.38 -5.59 0.09
CA GLU A 142 18.84 -4.25 0.34
C GLU A 142 18.90 -3.86 1.82
N ALA A 143 19.54 -4.69 2.66
CA ALA A 143 19.47 -4.60 4.13
C ALA A 143 18.01 -4.41 4.61
N ALA A 144 17.07 -5.06 3.92
CA ALA A 144 15.65 -4.84 4.06
C ALA A 144 15.02 -5.84 5.03
N THR A 145 14.12 -5.35 5.87
CA THR A 145 13.18 -6.20 6.60
C THR A 145 11.95 -6.43 5.74
N VAL A 146 11.77 -7.66 5.26
CA VAL A 146 10.60 -8.06 4.47
C VAL A 146 9.76 -9.04 5.28
N GLU A 147 8.48 -8.74 5.53
CA GLU A 147 7.55 -9.67 6.17
C GLU A 147 6.43 -10.09 5.21
N LEU A 148 6.35 -11.40 4.99
CA LEU A 148 5.35 -11.98 4.09
C LEU A 148 4.04 -12.19 4.84
N VAL A 149 3.05 -11.35 4.53
CA VAL A 149 1.69 -11.45 5.11
C VAL A 149 0.90 -12.64 4.55
N GLY A 150 1.13 -13.03 3.29
CA GLY A 150 0.45 -14.16 2.66
C GLY A 150 0.79 -14.33 1.19
N ILE A 151 0.52 -15.53 0.66
CA ILE A 151 0.61 -15.86 -0.77
C ILE A 151 -0.72 -16.49 -1.16
N SER A 152 -1.37 -15.93 -2.16
CA SER A 152 -2.61 -16.45 -2.72
C SER A 152 -2.43 -16.72 -4.21
N GLU A 153 -2.96 -17.84 -4.68
CA GLU A 153 -3.04 -18.12 -6.11
C GLU A 153 -4.21 -17.34 -6.71
N VAL A 154 -3.95 -16.61 -7.79
CA VAL A 154 -4.99 -15.92 -8.56
C VAL A 154 -5.46 -16.90 -9.63
N ASP A 155 -6.65 -17.49 -9.43
CA ASP A 155 -7.23 -18.37 -10.45
C ASP A 155 -7.57 -17.55 -11.69
N SER A 156 -6.93 -17.87 -12.80
CA SER A 156 -7.06 -17.15 -14.08
C SER A 156 -8.47 -17.23 -14.67
N ARG A 157 -9.36 -18.08 -14.12
CA ARG A 157 -10.79 -18.14 -14.48
C ARG A 157 -11.67 -17.18 -13.69
N ALA A 158 -11.20 -16.67 -12.56
CA ALA A 158 -11.84 -15.58 -11.84
C ALA A 158 -11.23 -14.28 -12.35
N GLY A 159 -11.85 -13.69 -13.38
CA GLY A 159 -11.43 -12.39 -13.90
C GLY A 159 -11.25 -11.38 -12.76
N VAL A 160 -10.12 -10.67 -12.79
CA VAL A 160 -9.80 -9.41 -12.09
C VAL A 160 -10.70 -9.13 -10.87
N GLY A 161 -10.28 -9.61 -9.71
CA GLY A 161 -11.07 -9.49 -8.48
C GLY A 161 -10.24 -9.34 -7.22
N THR A 162 -9.05 -8.71 -7.28
CA THR A 162 -8.45 -8.19 -6.04
C THR A 162 -9.37 -7.06 -5.58
N LEU A 163 -10.23 -7.37 -4.60
CA LEU A 163 -11.11 -6.38 -3.97
C LEU A 163 -10.25 -5.15 -3.60
N PRO A 164 -10.63 -3.93 -4.01
CA PRO A 164 -9.81 -2.74 -3.85
C PRO A 164 -9.79 -2.30 -2.37
N LEU A 165 -9.08 -3.05 -1.52
CA LEU A 165 -8.98 -2.80 -0.07
C LEU A 165 -8.40 -1.41 0.24
N SER A 166 -7.75 -0.77 -0.73
CA SER A 166 -7.32 0.63 -0.68
C SER A 166 -8.49 1.61 -0.53
N ARG A 167 -9.70 1.29 -1.04
CA ARG A 167 -10.92 2.13 -0.89
C ARG A 167 -11.47 2.17 0.54
N LEU A 168 -11.07 1.22 1.38
CA LEU A 168 -11.53 1.11 2.76
C LEU A 168 -10.77 2.07 3.68
N SER A 169 -11.49 2.70 4.63
CA SER A 169 -10.82 3.39 5.75
C SER A 169 -10.06 2.38 6.61
N SER A 170 -9.16 2.85 7.48
CA SER A 170 -8.41 1.98 8.41
C SER A 170 -9.34 1.04 9.19
N GLY A 171 -10.35 1.58 9.87
CA GLY A 171 -11.31 0.77 10.63
C GLY A 171 -12.18 -0.15 9.76
N GLN A 172 -12.54 0.26 8.53
CA GLN A 172 -13.26 -0.62 7.60
C GLN A 172 -12.37 -1.77 7.12
N ARG A 173 -11.11 -1.49 6.81
CA ARG A 173 -10.14 -2.49 6.36
C ARG A 173 -9.83 -3.47 7.47
N GLU A 174 -9.61 -2.98 8.68
CA GLU A 174 -9.33 -3.80 9.86
C GLU A 174 -10.50 -4.76 10.15
N MET A 175 -11.72 -4.22 10.22
CA MET A 175 -12.95 -5.01 10.40
C MET A 175 -13.13 -6.03 9.28
N PHE A 176 -12.97 -5.63 8.01
CA PHE A 176 -13.13 -6.49 6.85
C PHE A 176 -12.07 -7.61 6.80
N GLN A 177 -10.82 -7.29 7.11
CA GLN A 177 -9.74 -8.28 7.18
C GLN A 177 -9.93 -9.24 8.35
N LEU A 178 -10.36 -8.75 9.51
CA LEU A 178 -10.69 -9.61 10.65
C LEU A 178 -11.82 -10.56 10.31
N ALA A 179 -12.91 -10.05 9.73
CA ALA A 179 -14.05 -10.85 9.27
C ALA A 179 -13.61 -11.95 8.29
N ARG A 180 -12.73 -11.62 7.33
CA ARG A 180 -12.15 -12.62 6.41
C ARG A 180 -11.30 -13.66 7.14
N ARG A 181 -10.40 -13.24 8.03
CA ARG A 181 -9.52 -14.17 8.77
C ARG A 181 -10.30 -15.12 9.69
N ARG A 182 -11.41 -14.66 10.25
CA ARG A 182 -12.27 -15.44 11.14
C ARG A 182 -13.32 -16.27 10.39
N GLY A 183 -13.33 -16.23 9.06
CA GLY A 183 -14.28 -17.00 8.24
C GLY A 183 -15.73 -16.52 8.36
N TYR A 184 -15.95 -15.24 8.63
CA TYR A 184 -17.29 -14.61 8.58
C TYR A 184 -17.94 -14.72 7.20
N TYR A 185 -17.11 -14.70 6.15
CA TYR A 185 -17.51 -14.85 4.75
C TYR A 185 -17.39 -16.29 4.24
N SER A 186 -16.95 -17.24 5.07
CA SER A 186 -16.85 -18.65 4.70
C SER A 186 -18.24 -19.28 4.55
N HIS A 187 -18.33 -20.36 3.78
CA HIS A 187 -19.50 -21.21 3.74
C HIS A 187 -19.11 -22.66 4.02
N PRO A 188 -19.50 -23.24 5.18
CA PRO A 188 -20.29 -22.62 6.26
C PRO A 188 -19.55 -21.48 6.98
N LYS A 189 -20.29 -20.56 7.60
CA LYS A 189 -19.68 -19.46 8.37
C LYS A 189 -18.93 -20.01 9.58
N GLU A 190 -17.69 -19.60 9.75
CA GLU A 190 -16.84 -20.00 10.89
C GLU A 190 -16.87 -18.97 12.02
N ALA A 191 -17.30 -17.74 11.74
CA ALA A 191 -17.54 -16.69 12.73
C ALA A 191 -18.79 -15.88 12.42
N THR A 192 -19.41 -15.35 13.47
CA THR A 192 -20.56 -14.45 13.42
C THR A 192 -20.16 -13.00 13.67
N ALA A 193 -21.05 -12.04 13.37
CA ALA A 193 -20.81 -10.64 13.69
C ALA A 193 -20.70 -10.41 15.22
N ALA A 194 -21.35 -11.26 16.03
CA ALA A 194 -21.24 -11.21 17.48
C ALA A 194 -19.85 -11.65 17.97
N ASP A 195 -19.25 -12.66 17.34
CA ASP A 195 -17.90 -13.11 17.66
C ASP A 195 -16.86 -12.02 17.33
N LEU A 196 -17.04 -11.34 16.19
CA LEU A 196 -16.20 -10.20 15.80
C LEU A 196 -16.37 -9.00 16.73
N ALA A 197 -17.60 -8.71 17.16
CA ALA A 197 -17.92 -7.63 18.08
C ALA A 197 -17.27 -7.84 19.44
N ALA A 198 -17.32 -9.06 19.97
CA ALA A 198 -16.68 -9.43 21.22
C ALA A 198 -15.15 -9.33 21.16
N GLU A 199 -14.54 -9.67 20.02
CA GLU A 199 -13.08 -9.58 19.84
C GLU A 199 -12.57 -8.14 19.75
N LEU A 200 -13.36 -7.24 19.16
CA LEU A 200 -12.99 -5.83 18.96
C LEU A 200 -13.51 -4.88 20.06
N ASP A 201 -14.22 -5.39 21.06
CA ASP A 201 -14.90 -4.60 22.10
C ASP A 201 -15.81 -3.50 21.52
N VAL A 202 -16.58 -3.86 20.49
CA VAL A 202 -17.56 -2.98 19.81
C VAL A 202 -18.95 -3.62 19.78
N THR A 203 -19.96 -2.86 19.38
CA THR A 203 -21.30 -3.42 19.20
C THR A 203 -21.43 -4.21 17.89
N THR A 204 -22.30 -5.23 17.86
CA THR A 204 -22.64 -5.95 16.63
C THR A 204 -23.16 -5.01 15.53
N SER A 205 -23.86 -3.93 15.90
CA SER A 205 -24.32 -2.90 14.96
C SER A 205 -23.14 -2.18 14.29
N THR A 206 -22.11 -1.85 15.06
CA THR A 206 -20.87 -1.24 14.56
C THR A 206 -20.17 -2.19 13.58
N VAL A 207 -20.06 -3.49 13.90
CA VAL A 207 -19.51 -4.50 12.98
C VAL A 207 -20.29 -4.51 11.66
N HIS A 208 -21.62 -4.61 11.70
CA HIS A 208 -22.44 -4.61 10.49
C HIS A 208 -22.30 -3.33 9.68
N GLU A 209 -22.26 -2.16 10.33
CA GLU A 209 -22.06 -0.89 9.65
C GLU A 209 -20.70 -0.82 8.94
N HIS A 210 -19.63 -1.21 9.62
CA HIS A 210 -18.28 -1.21 9.06
C HIS A 210 -18.15 -2.20 7.89
N LEU A 211 -18.70 -3.41 8.03
CA LEU A 211 -18.70 -4.41 6.96
C LEU A 211 -19.57 -3.97 5.77
N HIS A 212 -20.77 -3.43 6.01
CA HIS A 212 -21.64 -2.96 4.94
C HIS A 212 -21.02 -1.81 4.15
N LYS A 213 -20.43 -0.82 4.85
CA LYS A 213 -19.69 0.27 4.20
C LYS A 213 -18.46 -0.24 3.45
N ALA A 214 -17.78 -1.25 3.98
CA ALA A 214 -16.66 -1.85 3.30
C ALA A 214 -17.10 -2.58 2.03
N GLU A 215 -18.11 -3.44 2.13
CA GLU A 215 -18.68 -4.19 1.00
C GLU A 215 -19.19 -3.26 -0.10
N GLY A 216 -19.92 -2.19 0.23
CA GLY A 216 -20.41 -1.22 -0.76
C GLY A 216 -19.28 -0.61 -1.60
N LYS A 217 -18.18 -0.21 -0.94
CA LYS A 217 -16.99 0.32 -1.62
C LYS A 217 -16.23 -0.69 -2.47
N LEU A 218 -16.27 -1.96 -2.07
CA LEU A 218 -15.59 -3.06 -2.76
C LEU A 218 -16.41 -3.58 -3.94
N LEU A 219 -17.73 -3.44 -3.90
CA LEU A 219 -18.67 -3.90 -4.93
C LEU A 219 -19.11 -2.79 -5.89
N ASP A 220 -18.53 -1.59 -5.79
CA ASP A 220 -18.91 -0.41 -6.60
C ASP A 220 -20.40 -0.04 -6.48
N LEU A 221 -20.99 -0.29 -5.30
CA LEU A 221 -22.40 0.00 -5.01
C LEU A 221 -22.62 1.43 -4.47
N SER A 222 -21.58 2.26 -4.43
CA SER A 222 -21.60 3.62 -3.87
C SER A 222 -20.68 4.58 -4.59
#